data_AF-A0A7V9N6E1-F1
#
_entry.id   AF-A0A7V9N6E1-F1
#
_cell.length_a   1.000
_cell.length_b   1.000
_cell.length_c   1.000
_cell.angle_alpha   90.00
_cell.angle_beta   90.00
_cell.angle_gamma   90.00
#
_symmetry.space_group_name_H-M   'P 1'
#
loop_
_entity.id
_entity.type
_entity.pdbx_description
1 polymer ?
#
loop_
_entity_poly.entity_id
_entity_poly.type
_entity_poly.pdbx_seq_one_letter_code
_entity_poly.pdbx_strand_id
1 'polypeptide(L)'
;MPARLGVRPQRDSGPQPFSSAWLSGDGPPKPERRPFVLPTWVPDGRALSAGLVVTVCIVVILNGLLSGTRSTAVEQPAIDAAPEAVLTVSSDAPSEPAAITSAAEVAVQITPSTGTMELAAAPAGEVVPLPVEGPVLPKYRVVAYYGHPHDAAMGIVGEHSVEELAAILRQEAENYAAADPSRPVIPAFEVIATVAQRVPGSDGTFILDTDHETLASYIDFAAAQGMLVILDLQIGRGTVANEIEKVRDLLARPNVHLAIDPEFAVAEGQIPGEYIGSVTAESIIYAQQVLAEISAANGIPPKMLIVHQFREDMIQNKDQLAPYPGVQLVIDADGYGGPELKTAVFNFLVRDEPIEFAGVKLFYRQDVPMMTPQEILALVPAPDVIIYQ
;
A
#
# COMPACT_ATOMS: atom_id res chain seq x y z
N MET A 1 14.08 -34.79 60.92
CA MET A 1 14.40 -33.43 60.43
C MET A 1 13.58 -33.18 59.19
N PRO A 2 12.74 -32.12 59.12
CA PRO A 2 12.01 -31.81 57.90
C PRO A 2 12.90 -31.00 56.95
N ALA A 3 12.86 -31.34 55.66
CA ALA A 3 13.61 -30.68 54.60
C ALA A 3 13.08 -29.26 54.37
N ARG A 4 13.98 -28.27 54.35
CA ARG A 4 13.67 -26.89 53.97
C ARG A 4 13.41 -26.83 52.47
N LEU A 5 12.20 -26.42 52.08
CA LEU A 5 11.90 -25.95 50.73
C LEU A 5 12.72 -24.68 50.46
N GLY A 6 13.63 -24.76 49.48
CA GLY A 6 14.41 -23.61 49.01
C GLY A 6 13.51 -22.63 48.27
N VAL A 7 13.47 -21.40 48.76
CA VAL A 7 12.85 -20.25 48.07
C VAL A 7 13.65 -20.00 46.79
N ARG A 8 12.99 -20.06 45.62
CA ARG A 8 13.59 -19.64 44.36
C ARG A 8 13.90 -18.14 44.44
N PRO A 9 15.06 -17.66 43.95
CA PRO A 9 15.32 -16.24 43.84
C PRO A 9 14.27 -15.62 42.91
N GLN A 10 13.57 -14.61 43.42
CA GLN A 10 12.68 -13.76 42.66
C GLN A 10 13.53 -13.12 41.56
N ARG A 11 13.27 -13.46 40.29
CA ARG A 11 13.83 -12.69 39.18
C ARG A 11 13.32 -11.27 39.36
N ASP A 12 14.24 -10.29 39.40
CA ASP A 12 13.86 -8.89 39.31
C ASP A 12 12.94 -8.74 38.10
N SER A 13 11.67 -8.45 38.36
CA SER A 13 10.73 -8.09 37.32
C SER A 13 11.20 -6.75 36.81
N GLY A 14 11.94 -6.76 35.70
CA GLY A 14 12.25 -5.54 34.96
C GLY A 14 10.98 -4.72 34.72
N PRO A 15 11.12 -3.43 34.37
CA PRO A 15 9.97 -2.56 34.18
C PRO A 15 8.96 -3.23 33.24
N GLN A 16 7.68 -3.13 33.61
CA GLN A 16 6.57 -3.72 32.84
C GLN A 16 6.70 -3.27 31.38
N PRO A 17 6.56 -4.18 30.39
CA PRO A 17 6.56 -3.79 28.98
C PRO A 17 5.62 -2.61 28.75
N PHE A 18 6.08 -1.59 28.00
CA PHE A 18 5.32 -0.36 27.70
C PHE A 18 5.03 0.58 28.88
N SER A 19 5.60 0.34 30.07
CA SER A 19 5.60 1.35 31.14
C SER A 19 6.57 2.50 30.84
N SER A 20 6.33 3.68 31.41
CA SER A 20 7.25 4.82 31.28
C SER A 20 8.70 4.50 31.67
N ALA A 21 8.89 3.59 32.64
CA ALA A 21 10.19 3.10 33.07
C ALA A 21 10.85 2.11 32.08
N TRP A 22 10.05 1.44 31.24
CA TRP A 22 10.53 0.52 30.20
C TRP A 22 10.99 1.28 28.95
N LEU A 23 10.26 2.35 28.59
CA LEU A 23 10.58 3.23 27.46
C LEU A 23 11.89 4.02 27.64
N SER A 24 12.32 4.23 28.89
CA SER A 24 13.53 4.98 29.24
C SER A 24 14.81 4.14 29.34
N GLY A 25 14.76 2.84 29.02
CA GLY A 25 15.90 1.92 29.16
C GLY A 25 16.72 1.74 27.88
N ASP A 26 18.03 1.49 28.02
CA ASP A 26 18.91 1.16 26.90
C ASP A 26 18.51 -0.19 26.27
N GLY A 27 18.18 -0.18 24.98
CA GLY A 27 17.73 -1.36 24.22
C GLY A 27 18.79 -2.48 24.13
N PRO A 28 18.40 -3.69 23.68
CA PRO A 28 19.30 -4.84 23.60
C PRO A 28 20.47 -4.60 22.60
N PRO A 29 21.63 -5.24 22.83
CA PRO A 29 22.83 -5.02 22.02
C PRO A 29 22.67 -5.52 20.57
N LYS A 30 23.19 -4.73 19.60
CA LYS A 30 23.15 -5.03 18.16
C LYS A 30 24.02 -6.27 17.81
N PRO A 31 23.57 -7.18 16.94
CA PRO A 31 24.37 -8.31 16.47
C PRO A 31 25.50 -7.89 15.52
N GLU A 32 26.65 -8.58 15.58
CA GLU A 32 27.80 -8.35 14.68
C GLU A 32 27.55 -8.94 13.28
N ARG A 33 27.81 -8.13 12.24
CA ARG A 33 27.61 -8.50 10.82
C ARG A 33 28.89 -9.03 10.17
N ARG A 34 28.74 -9.98 9.24
CA ARG A 34 29.78 -10.36 8.27
C ARG A 34 29.50 -9.66 6.94
N PRO A 35 30.51 -9.12 6.24
CA PRO A 35 30.31 -8.51 4.93
C PRO A 35 29.86 -9.54 3.88
N PHE A 36 28.89 -9.16 3.05
CA PHE A 36 28.37 -9.98 1.96
C PHE A 36 29.27 -9.90 0.72
N VAL A 37 29.45 -11.05 0.05
CA VAL A 37 30.14 -11.16 -1.23
C VAL A 37 29.16 -11.80 -2.20
N LEU A 38 28.85 -11.12 -3.30
CA LEU A 38 27.94 -11.63 -4.33
C LEU A 38 28.42 -12.99 -4.86
N PRO A 39 27.51 -13.94 -5.15
CA PRO A 39 27.84 -15.15 -5.89
C PRO A 39 28.45 -14.79 -7.27
N THR A 40 29.50 -15.51 -7.66
CA THR A 40 30.31 -15.22 -8.87
C THR A 40 29.56 -15.28 -10.21
N TRP A 41 28.30 -15.72 -10.22
CA TRP A 41 27.43 -15.79 -11.40
C TRP A 41 26.56 -14.53 -11.58
N VAL A 42 26.49 -13.65 -10.57
CA VAL A 42 25.80 -12.35 -10.66
C VAL A 42 26.81 -11.33 -11.21
N PRO A 43 26.58 -10.75 -12.40
CA PRO A 43 27.48 -9.73 -12.94
C PRO A 43 27.45 -8.47 -12.06
N ASP A 44 28.63 -7.88 -11.80
CA ASP A 44 28.75 -6.66 -10.99
C ASP A 44 27.79 -5.56 -11.47
N GLY A 45 27.10 -4.90 -10.54
CA GLY A 45 26.01 -3.93 -10.78
C GLY A 45 26.34 -2.70 -11.64
N ARG A 46 27.60 -2.56 -12.08
CA ARG A 46 28.04 -1.56 -13.06
C ARG A 46 27.86 -2.01 -14.52
N ALA A 47 27.75 -3.30 -14.79
CA ALA A 47 27.56 -3.84 -16.13
C ALA A 47 26.07 -4.00 -16.52
N LEU A 48 25.19 -4.16 -15.53
CA LEU A 48 23.75 -4.36 -15.74
C LEU A 48 23.03 -3.07 -16.18
N SER A 49 23.48 -1.89 -15.75
CA SER A 49 22.89 -0.60 -16.15
C SER A 49 23.26 -0.18 -17.57
N ALA A 50 24.45 -0.54 -18.07
CA ALA A 50 24.84 -0.26 -19.46
C ALA A 50 24.25 -1.28 -20.45
N GLY A 51 24.19 -2.56 -20.07
CA GLY A 51 23.69 -3.63 -20.93
C GLY A 51 22.18 -3.56 -21.18
N LEU A 52 21.39 -3.22 -20.15
CA LEU A 52 19.92 -3.13 -20.28
C LEU A 52 19.51 -1.93 -21.17
N VAL A 53 20.17 -0.77 -20.99
CA VAL A 53 19.90 0.45 -21.77
C VAL A 53 20.30 0.26 -23.24
N VAL A 54 21.46 -0.34 -23.51
CA VAL A 54 21.91 -0.60 -24.89
C VAL A 54 21.00 -1.62 -25.59
N THR A 55 20.50 -2.63 -24.87
CA THR A 55 19.61 -3.65 -25.46
C THR A 55 18.23 -3.06 -25.78
N VAL A 56 17.68 -2.21 -24.89
CA VAL A 56 16.42 -1.49 -25.15
C VAL A 56 16.58 -0.52 -26.33
N CYS A 57 17.70 0.22 -26.42
CA CYS A 57 17.97 1.11 -27.55
C CYS A 57 18.13 0.35 -28.88
N ILE A 58 18.80 -0.81 -28.89
CA ILE A 58 18.97 -1.63 -30.10
C ILE A 58 17.63 -2.22 -30.57
N VAL A 59 16.77 -2.66 -29.65
CA VAL A 59 15.42 -3.18 -30.00
C VAL A 59 14.51 -2.07 -30.56
N VAL A 60 14.59 -0.84 -30.04
CA VAL A 60 13.84 0.31 -30.57
C VAL A 60 14.34 0.71 -31.96
N ILE A 61 15.65 0.73 -32.18
CA ILE A 61 16.25 1.06 -33.48
C ILE A 61 15.96 -0.03 -34.53
N LEU A 62 16.03 -1.32 -34.15
CA LEU A 62 15.69 -2.43 -35.05
C LEU A 62 14.21 -2.47 -35.41
N ASN A 63 13.30 -2.16 -34.49
CA ASN A 63 11.86 -2.06 -34.80
C ASN A 63 11.55 -0.84 -35.70
N GLY A 64 12.30 0.25 -35.56
CA GLY A 64 12.22 1.40 -36.47
C GLY A 64 12.79 1.14 -37.87
N LEU A 65 13.82 0.28 -37.99
CA LEU A 65 14.45 -0.08 -39.26
C LEU A 65 13.72 -1.22 -40.00
N LEU A 66 13.07 -2.14 -39.28
CA LEU A 66 12.23 -3.20 -39.86
C LEU A 66 10.85 -2.69 -40.31
N SER A 67 10.39 -1.57 -39.74
CA SER A 67 9.19 -0.85 -40.17
C SER A 67 9.54 0.17 -41.26
N GLY A 68 10.07 -0.32 -42.38
CA GLY A 68 10.42 0.50 -43.53
C GLY A 68 9.23 1.29 -44.07
N THR A 69 9.35 2.62 -44.04
CA THR A 69 8.76 3.61 -44.96
C THR A 69 7.67 3.11 -45.92
N ARG A 70 6.41 3.39 -45.59
CA ARG A 70 5.40 3.73 -46.60
C ARG A 70 4.88 5.14 -46.33
N SER A 71 5.32 6.08 -47.17
CA SER A 71 4.68 7.37 -47.32
C SER A 71 3.26 7.17 -47.84
N THR A 72 2.27 7.59 -47.06
CA THR A 72 1.03 8.17 -47.58
C THR A 72 0.76 9.42 -46.79
N ALA A 73 0.82 10.57 -47.47
CA ALA A 73 0.48 11.86 -46.89
C ALA A 73 -0.97 11.84 -46.40
N VAL A 74 -1.17 12.17 -45.13
CA VAL A 74 -2.45 12.62 -44.60
C VAL A 74 -2.16 13.86 -43.77
N GLU A 75 -2.94 14.89 -44.09
CA GLU A 75 -2.93 16.27 -43.64
C GLU A 75 -3.23 16.36 -42.13
N GLN A 76 -2.45 17.14 -41.38
CA GLN A 76 -2.74 17.52 -39.99
C GLN A 76 -3.66 18.75 -39.95
N PRO A 77 -4.69 18.80 -39.08
CA PRO A 77 -5.19 20.07 -38.60
C PRO A 77 -4.45 20.48 -37.33
N ALA A 78 -3.98 21.72 -37.33
CA ALA A 78 -3.48 22.44 -36.16
C ALA A 78 -4.63 22.71 -35.17
N ILE A 79 -4.34 22.60 -33.87
CA ILE A 79 -5.25 23.10 -32.82
C ILE A 79 -4.57 24.32 -32.21
N ASP A 80 -5.06 25.47 -32.63
CA ASP A 80 -4.72 26.79 -32.15
C ASP A 80 -5.55 27.13 -30.90
N ALA A 81 -5.06 28.09 -30.14
CA ALA A 81 -5.55 28.51 -28.83
C ALA A 81 -7.04 28.91 -28.78
N ALA A 82 -7.63 28.71 -27.61
CA ALA A 82 -8.99 29.14 -27.27
C ALA A 82 -9.17 30.66 -27.32
N PRO A 83 -10.43 31.12 -27.52
CA PRO A 83 -10.94 32.20 -26.68
C PRO A 83 -12.34 31.91 -26.11
N GLU A 84 -12.59 32.56 -24.97
CA GLU A 84 -13.85 32.64 -24.22
C GLU A 84 -15.05 33.10 -25.06
N ALA A 85 -16.25 32.60 -24.76
CA ALA A 85 -17.50 33.30 -25.08
C ALA A 85 -18.68 32.89 -24.18
N VAL A 86 -18.96 33.77 -23.22
CA VAL A 86 -20.25 34.41 -22.89
C VAL A 86 -21.57 33.72 -23.32
N LEU A 87 -22.42 33.48 -22.32
CA LEU A 87 -23.85 33.17 -22.36
C LEU A 87 -24.68 34.14 -23.22
N THR A 88 -25.56 33.60 -24.07
CA THR A 88 -26.86 34.22 -24.38
C THR A 88 -27.97 33.17 -24.51
N VAL A 89 -29.09 33.48 -23.88
CA VAL A 89 -30.34 32.72 -23.79
C VAL A 89 -31.28 33.16 -24.93
N SER A 90 -31.95 32.22 -25.58
CA SER A 90 -33.36 32.39 -25.96
C SER A 90 -34.02 31.08 -26.39
N SER A 91 -35.18 30.87 -25.76
CA SER A 91 -36.21 29.87 -26.00
C SER A 91 -37.09 30.23 -27.21
N ASP A 92 -37.53 29.24 -27.98
CA ASP A 92 -38.97 29.04 -28.23
C ASP A 92 -39.26 27.68 -28.89
N ALA A 93 -40.41 27.10 -28.55
CA ALA A 93 -41.07 25.96 -29.20
C ALA A 93 -42.33 26.49 -29.95
N PRO A 94 -43.34 25.72 -30.43
CA PRO A 94 -43.50 24.26 -30.61
C PRO A 94 -44.21 23.85 -31.94
N SER A 95 -44.49 22.53 -32.10
CA SER A 95 -45.71 21.92 -32.71
C SER A 95 -45.63 21.18 -34.07
N GLU A 96 -45.91 19.86 -33.97
CA GLU A 96 -46.49 18.78 -34.83
C GLU A 96 -47.56 19.14 -35.92
N PRO A 97 -48.25 18.18 -36.63
CA PRO A 97 -48.01 16.73 -37.00
C PRO A 97 -48.49 16.31 -38.44
N ALA A 98 -48.30 15.03 -38.85
CA ALA A 98 -49.20 14.19 -39.72
C ALA A 98 -48.55 12.80 -40.02
N ALA A 99 -49.07 11.64 -39.57
CA ALA A 99 -50.14 10.77 -40.13
C ALA A 99 -49.73 10.03 -41.44
N ILE A 100 -49.95 8.73 -41.77
CA ILE A 100 -50.75 7.59 -41.27
C ILE A 100 -50.45 6.28 -42.08
N THR A 101 -50.92 5.14 -41.56
CA THR A 101 -51.19 3.77 -42.15
C THR A 101 -50.05 2.75 -42.08
N SER A 102 -50.09 1.61 -41.34
CA SER A 102 -51.08 0.58 -40.94
C SER A 102 -51.15 -0.65 -41.87
N ALA A 103 -50.63 -1.79 -41.38
CA ALA A 103 -51.15 -3.14 -41.62
C ALA A 103 -50.71 -4.08 -40.47
N ALA A 104 -51.69 -4.63 -39.75
CA ALA A 104 -51.62 -5.65 -38.68
C ALA A 104 -51.35 -7.06 -39.29
N GLU A 105 -51.11 -8.20 -38.62
CA GLU A 105 -51.11 -8.74 -37.24
C GLU A 105 -50.51 -10.18 -37.42
N VAL A 106 -49.82 -10.86 -36.50
CA VAL A 106 -50.34 -11.68 -35.38
C VAL A 106 -49.15 -12.22 -34.57
N ALA A 107 -49.38 -12.32 -33.27
CA ALA A 107 -48.51 -12.62 -32.14
C ALA A 107 -47.68 -13.93 -32.13
N VAL A 108 -46.52 -13.85 -31.45
CA VAL A 108 -46.03 -14.89 -30.53
C VAL A 108 -45.51 -14.19 -29.27
N GLN A 109 -46.18 -14.41 -28.13
CA GLN A 109 -45.66 -14.05 -26.82
C GLN A 109 -44.51 -15.00 -26.46
N ILE A 110 -43.30 -14.48 -26.33
CA ILE A 110 -42.20 -15.15 -25.61
C ILE A 110 -41.82 -14.22 -24.47
N THR A 111 -42.21 -14.62 -23.26
CA THR A 111 -41.73 -14.05 -22.00
C THR A 111 -40.22 -14.27 -21.90
N PRO A 112 -39.36 -13.25 -21.74
CA PRO A 112 -38.00 -13.48 -21.30
C PRO A 112 -38.05 -13.85 -19.82
N SER A 113 -37.52 -15.03 -19.49
CA SER A 113 -37.29 -15.45 -18.12
C SER A 113 -36.30 -14.48 -17.47
N THR A 114 -36.76 -13.76 -16.45
CA THR A 114 -35.92 -13.09 -15.46
C THR A 114 -35.18 -14.16 -14.67
N GLY A 115 -33.99 -14.51 -15.14
CA GLY A 115 -32.99 -15.19 -14.34
C GLY A 115 -32.38 -14.19 -13.37
N THR A 116 -33.05 -13.94 -12.25
CA THR A 116 -32.43 -13.31 -11.08
C THR A 116 -31.35 -14.28 -10.61
N MET A 117 -30.08 -14.00 -10.88
CA MET A 117 -29.00 -14.58 -10.08
C MET A 117 -29.10 -13.95 -8.71
N GLU A 118 -29.85 -14.61 -7.83
CA GLU A 118 -29.79 -14.38 -6.40
C GLU A 118 -28.39 -14.79 -5.95
N LEU A 119 -27.50 -13.80 -5.84
CA LEU A 119 -26.23 -13.94 -5.15
C LEU A 119 -26.58 -14.24 -3.70
N ALA A 120 -26.59 -15.53 -3.35
CA ALA A 120 -26.73 -15.98 -1.99
C ALA A 120 -25.57 -15.37 -1.19
N ALA A 121 -25.87 -14.36 -0.39
CA ALA A 121 -24.94 -13.79 0.55
C ALA A 121 -24.48 -14.92 1.49
N ALA A 122 -23.23 -15.34 1.34
CA ALA A 122 -22.57 -16.15 2.34
C ALA A 122 -22.65 -15.39 3.68
N PRO A 123 -22.84 -16.08 4.82
CA PRO A 123 -22.80 -15.40 6.10
C PRO A 123 -21.42 -14.76 6.23
N ALA A 124 -21.39 -13.44 6.42
CA ALA A 124 -20.17 -12.69 6.67
C ALA A 124 -19.35 -13.43 7.73
N GLY A 125 -18.11 -13.78 7.39
CA GLY A 125 -17.17 -14.39 8.32
C GLY A 125 -17.16 -13.65 9.64
N GLU A 126 -17.03 -14.40 10.74
CA GLU A 126 -17.04 -13.87 12.11
C GLU A 126 -16.12 -12.65 12.21
N VAL A 127 -16.70 -11.47 12.47
CA VAL A 127 -15.97 -10.21 12.57
C VAL A 127 -14.98 -10.35 13.72
N VAL A 128 -13.69 -10.49 13.40
CA VAL A 128 -12.63 -10.49 14.40
C VAL A 128 -12.67 -9.11 15.06
N PRO A 129 -12.96 -9.00 16.37
CA PRO A 129 -12.93 -7.71 17.03
C PRO A 129 -11.51 -7.14 16.92
N LEU A 130 -11.39 -5.88 16.50
CA LEU A 130 -10.09 -5.21 16.49
C LEU A 130 -9.46 -5.30 17.89
N PRO A 131 -8.13 -5.45 17.98
CA PRO A 131 -7.45 -5.46 19.26
C PRO A 131 -7.72 -4.14 19.98
N VAL A 132 -8.52 -4.20 21.06
CA VAL A 132 -8.84 -3.03 21.88
C VAL A 132 -7.66 -2.69 22.80
N GLU A 133 -6.80 -3.67 23.08
CA GLU A 133 -5.62 -3.54 23.91
C GLU A 133 -4.42 -4.23 23.26
N GLY A 134 -3.25 -3.59 23.37
CA GLY A 134 -1.96 -4.14 22.94
C GLY A 134 -1.68 -4.07 21.43
N PRO A 135 -0.47 -4.46 21.01
CA PRO A 135 -0.06 -4.42 19.61
C PRO A 135 -0.84 -5.40 18.72
N VAL A 136 -0.99 -5.05 17.44
CA VAL A 136 -1.64 -5.89 16.41
C VAL A 136 -0.75 -7.08 16.06
N LEU A 137 0.53 -6.83 15.77
CA LEU A 137 1.53 -7.82 15.38
C LEU A 137 2.30 -8.31 16.62
N PRO A 138 2.80 -9.56 16.62
CA PRO A 138 2.61 -10.61 15.61
C PRO A 138 1.33 -11.44 15.84
N LYS A 139 0.51 -11.11 16.85
CA LYS A 139 -0.66 -11.92 17.22
C LYS A 139 -1.64 -12.06 16.07
N TYR A 140 -1.88 -10.97 15.34
CA TYR A 140 -2.70 -10.93 14.14
C TYR A 140 -1.79 -10.87 12.92
N ARG A 141 -2.32 -11.28 11.77
CA ARG A 141 -1.78 -10.98 10.45
C ARG A 141 -2.67 -9.93 9.80
N VAL A 142 -2.08 -9.02 9.04
CA VAL A 142 -2.83 -7.99 8.32
C VAL A 142 -2.82 -8.31 6.84
N VAL A 143 -4.00 -8.28 6.21
CA VAL A 143 -4.14 -8.37 4.75
C VAL A 143 -4.79 -7.07 4.30
N ALA A 144 -4.11 -6.33 3.43
CA ALA A 144 -4.50 -4.99 3.02
C ALA A 144 -4.73 -4.88 1.52
N TYR A 145 -5.66 -4.01 1.14
CA TYR A 145 -5.86 -3.56 -0.23
C TYR A 145 -5.42 -2.11 -0.37
N TYR A 146 -4.54 -1.86 -1.33
CA TYR A 146 -3.88 -0.57 -1.57
C TYR A 146 -4.58 0.24 -2.67
N GLY A 147 -4.60 1.56 -2.51
CA GLY A 147 -4.77 2.50 -3.61
C GLY A 147 -5.46 3.80 -3.25
N HIS A 148 -5.88 4.53 -4.29
CA HIS A 148 -6.57 5.80 -4.14
C HIS A 148 -8.07 5.67 -4.46
N PRO A 149 -9.00 6.09 -3.57
CA PRO A 149 -10.44 5.93 -3.74
C PRO A 149 -11.02 6.53 -5.03
N HIS A 150 -10.37 7.54 -5.58
CA HIS A 150 -10.83 8.26 -6.76
C HIS A 150 -10.07 7.90 -8.05
N ASP A 151 -9.17 6.91 -8.02
CA ASP A 151 -8.40 6.50 -9.20
C ASP A 151 -8.16 4.99 -9.26
N ALA A 152 -8.89 4.32 -10.14
CA ALA A 152 -8.77 2.88 -10.41
C ALA A 152 -7.39 2.47 -10.98
N ALA A 153 -6.59 3.40 -11.50
CA ALA A 153 -5.23 3.10 -11.94
C ALA A 153 -4.21 3.08 -10.80
N MET A 154 -4.58 3.56 -9.60
CA MET A 154 -3.71 3.64 -8.42
C MET A 154 -3.88 2.47 -7.44
N GLY A 155 -4.59 1.41 -7.83
CA GLY A 155 -4.74 0.19 -7.05
C GLY A 155 -6.19 -0.19 -6.79
N ILE A 156 -6.40 -1.42 -6.33
CA ILE A 156 -7.71 -2.04 -6.14
C ILE A 156 -8.70 -1.21 -5.29
N VAL A 157 -8.22 -0.35 -4.37
CA VAL A 157 -9.09 0.56 -3.60
C VAL A 157 -9.92 1.47 -4.51
N GLY A 158 -9.38 1.92 -5.64
CA GLY A 158 -10.09 2.76 -6.61
C GLY A 158 -10.92 1.98 -7.64
N GLU A 159 -10.85 0.65 -7.65
CA GLU A 159 -11.55 -0.19 -8.64
C GLU A 159 -12.99 -0.57 -8.22
N HIS A 160 -13.33 -0.41 -6.94
CA HIS A 160 -14.59 -0.90 -6.36
C HIS A 160 -15.25 0.12 -5.41
N SER A 161 -16.55 -0.05 -5.11
CA SER A 161 -17.13 0.65 -3.95
C SER A 161 -16.51 0.13 -2.65
N VAL A 162 -16.53 0.94 -1.59
CA VAL A 162 -15.95 0.54 -0.29
C VAL A 162 -16.61 -0.73 0.29
N GLU A 163 -17.92 -0.92 0.06
CA GLU A 163 -18.66 -2.12 0.47
C GLU A 163 -18.25 -3.36 -0.31
N GLU A 164 -18.15 -3.25 -1.63
CA GLU A 164 -17.70 -4.34 -2.50
C GLU A 164 -16.25 -4.72 -2.18
N LEU A 165 -15.38 -3.72 -2.05
CA LEU A 165 -13.99 -3.88 -1.68
C LEU A 165 -13.84 -4.61 -0.33
N ALA A 166 -14.65 -4.25 0.68
CA ALA A 166 -14.66 -4.90 1.98
C ALA A 166 -15.10 -6.37 1.93
N ALA A 167 -16.00 -6.72 1.01
CA ALA A 167 -16.44 -8.10 0.82
C ALA A 167 -15.33 -8.94 0.18
N ILE A 168 -14.69 -8.43 -0.88
CA ILE A 168 -13.59 -9.09 -1.58
C ILE A 168 -12.39 -9.26 -0.62
N LEU A 169 -12.04 -8.21 0.12
CA LEU A 169 -10.93 -8.26 1.07
C LEU A 169 -11.16 -9.25 2.21
N ARG A 170 -12.41 -9.42 2.67
CA ARG A 170 -12.75 -10.44 3.67
C ARG A 170 -12.56 -11.85 3.14
N GLN A 171 -12.96 -12.11 1.89
CA GLN A 171 -12.69 -13.38 1.21
C GLN A 171 -11.17 -13.66 1.16
N GLU A 172 -10.37 -12.64 0.87
CA GLU A 172 -8.92 -12.80 0.82
C GLU A 172 -8.31 -13.02 2.22
N ALA A 173 -8.79 -12.32 3.24
CA ALA A 173 -8.41 -12.57 4.62
C ALA A 173 -8.75 -14.00 5.08
N GLU A 174 -9.89 -14.55 4.66
CA GLU A 174 -10.28 -15.94 4.91
C GLU A 174 -9.32 -16.94 4.23
N ASN A 175 -8.83 -16.63 3.02
CA ASN A 175 -7.82 -17.46 2.34
C ASN A 175 -6.53 -17.56 3.16
N TYR A 176 -6.08 -16.45 3.75
CA TYR A 176 -4.92 -16.44 4.64
C TYR A 176 -5.18 -17.14 5.97
N ALA A 177 -6.35 -16.95 6.57
CA ALA A 177 -6.72 -17.64 7.80
C ALA A 177 -6.81 -19.17 7.60
N ALA A 178 -7.25 -19.62 6.43
CA ALA A 178 -7.25 -21.03 6.06
C ALA A 178 -5.83 -21.58 5.83
N ALA A 179 -4.93 -20.76 5.26
CA ALA A 179 -3.54 -21.14 5.02
C ALA A 179 -2.70 -21.21 6.31
N ASP A 180 -3.01 -20.39 7.32
CA ASP A 180 -2.41 -20.43 8.66
C ASP A 180 -3.46 -20.21 9.75
N PRO A 181 -4.14 -21.29 10.20
CA PRO A 181 -5.18 -21.21 11.23
C PRO A 181 -4.68 -20.78 12.62
N SER A 182 -3.36 -20.67 12.83
CA SER A 182 -2.79 -20.32 14.14
C SER A 182 -2.76 -18.80 14.39
N ARG A 183 -2.89 -17.99 13.34
CA ARG A 183 -2.86 -16.53 13.40
C ARG A 183 -4.14 -15.93 12.79
N PRO A 184 -5.01 -15.29 13.60
CA PRO A 184 -6.16 -14.58 13.07
C PRO A 184 -5.76 -13.46 12.11
N VAL A 185 -6.58 -13.22 11.09
CA VAL A 185 -6.32 -12.20 10.06
C VAL A 185 -7.23 -11.00 10.27
N ILE A 186 -6.67 -9.80 10.21
CA ILE A 186 -7.40 -8.53 10.23
C ILE A 186 -7.28 -7.89 8.83
N PRO A 187 -8.40 -7.65 8.13
CA PRO A 187 -8.38 -6.94 6.87
C PRO A 187 -8.14 -5.43 7.07
N ALA A 188 -7.47 -4.79 6.12
CA ALA A 188 -7.16 -3.36 6.15
C ALA A 188 -7.33 -2.69 4.78
N PHE A 189 -7.67 -1.40 4.77
CA PHE A 189 -7.51 -0.55 3.58
C PHE A 189 -6.25 0.28 3.71
N GLU A 190 -5.35 0.19 2.75
CA GLU A 190 -4.21 1.08 2.62
C GLU A 190 -4.56 2.19 1.62
N VAL A 191 -4.88 3.37 2.15
CA VAL A 191 -5.47 4.48 1.40
C VAL A 191 -4.42 5.56 1.24
N ILE A 192 -4.12 5.93 -0.01
CA ILE A 192 -3.15 7.01 -0.31
C ILE A 192 -3.75 8.33 0.20
N ALA A 193 -3.10 8.92 1.20
CA ALA A 193 -3.53 10.17 1.83
C ALA A 193 -2.84 11.39 1.22
N THR A 194 -1.61 11.23 0.75
CA THR A 194 -0.87 12.26 0.01
C THR A 194 -0.38 11.66 -1.31
N VAL A 195 -0.79 12.22 -2.43
CA VAL A 195 -0.56 11.66 -3.77
C VAL A 195 0.52 12.45 -4.49
N ALA A 196 1.62 11.81 -4.84
CA ALA A 196 2.67 12.40 -5.63
C ALA A 196 2.21 12.66 -7.07
N GLN A 197 2.53 13.86 -7.54
CA GLN A 197 2.12 14.40 -8.83
C GLN A 197 3.34 14.53 -9.74
N ARG A 198 3.09 14.53 -11.05
CA ARG A 198 4.13 14.88 -12.05
C ARG A 198 4.32 16.39 -12.21
N VAL A 199 3.34 17.17 -11.77
CA VAL A 199 3.33 18.64 -11.88
C VAL A 199 3.35 19.22 -10.46
N PRO A 200 4.19 20.22 -10.18
CA PRO A 200 4.23 20.83 -8.85
C PRO A 200 2.92 21.54 -8.53
N GLY A 201 2.45 21.37 -7.29
CA GLY A 201 1.46 22.27 -6.70
C GLY A 201 2.03 23.68 -6.45
N SER A 202 1.20 24.58 -5.91
CA SER A 202 1.60 25.97 -5.64
C SER A 202 2.73 26.11 -4.62
N ASP A 203 2.91 25.11 -3.76
CA ASP A 203 3.97 25.00 -2.75
C ASP A 203 5.25 24.32 -3.28
N GLY A 204 5.21 23.81 -4.52
CA GLY A 204 6.35 23.12 -5.15
C GLY A 204 6.63 21.71 -4.63
N THR A 205 5.75 21.13 -3.79
CA THR A 205 5.97 19.82 -3.15
C THR A 205 5.65 18.64 -4.06
N PHE A 206 4.95 18.87 -5.18
CA PHE A 206 4.42 17.81 -6.05
C PHE A 206 3.44 16.88 -5.33
N ILE A 207 2.73 17.38 -4.32
CA ILE A 207 1.70 16.60 -3.64
C ILE A 207 0.31 17.16 -3.96
N LEU A 208 -0.63 16.24 -4.16
CA LEU A 208 -2.06 16.49 -4.07
C LEU A 208 -2.60 15.71 -2.87
N ASP A 209 -3.22 16.42 -1.93
CA ASP A 209 -3.77 15.80 -0.73
C ASP A 209 -5.12 15.16 -1.05
N THR A 210 -5.34 13.93 -0.55
CA THR A 210 -6.67 13.32 -0.50
C THR A 210 -7.51 14.10 0.51
N ASP A 211 -8.73 14.47 0.15
CA ASP A 211 -9.55 15.28 1.03
C ASP A 211 -9.92 14.52 2.32
N HIS A 212 -10.00 15.28 3.41
CA HIS A 212 -10.20 14.73 4.74
C HIS A 212 -11.55 14.00 4.89
N GLU A 213 -12.58 14.39 4.13
CA GLU A 213 -13.89 13.74 4.15
C GLU A 213 -13.81 12.32 3.55
N THR A 214 -13.11 12.17 2.41
CA THR A 214 -12.81 10.87 1.80
C THR A 214 -12.06 9.98 2.79
N LEU A 215 -10.96 10.45 3.39
CA LEU A 215 -10.18 9.65 4.34
C LEU A 215 -11.02 9.25 5.57
N ALA A 216 -11.77 10.19 6.15
CA ALA A 216 -12.64 9.93 7.28
C ALA A 216 -13.73 8.89 6.95
N SER A 217 -14.30 8.92 5.74
CA SER A 217 -15.33 7.96 5.32
C SER A 217 -14.81 6.52 5.30
N TYR A 218 -13.59 6.30 4.79
CA TYR A 218 -12.94 4.99 4.80
C TYR A 218 -12.60 4.55 6.22
N ILE A 219 -12.10 5.46 7.06
CA ILE A 219 -11.76 5.18 8.47
C ILE A 219 -13.01 4.77 9.27
N ASP A 220 -14.11 5.51 9.12
CA ASP A 220 -15.36 5.27 9.83
C ASP A 220 -16.01 3.96 9.37
N PHE A 221 -16.01 3.72 8.06
CA PHE A 221 -16.49 2.46 7.49
C PHE A 221 -15.67 1.27 8.00
N ALA A 222 -14.34 1.35 7.91
CA ALA A 222 -13.44 0.29 8.37
C ALA A 222 -13.65 0.00 9.87
N ALA A 223 -13.76 1.03 10.70
CA ALA A 223 -14.02 0.88 12.13
C ALA A 223 -15.34 0.13 12.40
N ALA A 224 -16.42 0.48 11.68
CA ALA A 224 -17.71 -0.20 11.79
C ALA A 224 -17.67 -1.67 11.35
N GLN A 225 -16.69 -2.04 10.50
CA GLN A 225 -16.51 -3.38 9.96
C GLN A 225 -15.44 -4.20 10.67
N GLY A 226 -14.80 -3.66 11.72
CA GLY A 226 -13.70 -4.34 12.42
C GLY A 226 -12.42 -4.43 11.59
N MET A 227 -12.18 -3.45 10.73
CA MET A 227 -11.06 -3.37 9.79
C MET A 227 -10.12 -2.22 10.17
N LEU A 228 -8.88 -2.30 9.71
CA LEU A 228 -7.90 -1.23 9.86
C LEU A 228 -7.89 -0.30 8.65
N VAL A 229 -7.37 0.91 8.84
CA VAL A 229 -6.94 1.79 7.75
C VAL A 229 -5.47 2.11 7.95
N ILE A 230 -4.69 2.01 6.88
CA ILE A 230 -3.30 2.45 6.81
C ILE A 230 -3.31 3.66 5.89
N LEU A 231 -2.93 4.83 6.41
CA LEU A 231 -2.80 6.03 5.59
C LEU A 231 -1.43 6.00 4.93
N ASP A 232 -1.39 5.91 3.61
CA ASP A 232 -0.16 5.89 2.85
C ASP A 232 0.28 7.32 2.47
N LEU A 233 1.54 7.62 2.74
CA LEU A 233 2.15 8.91 2.48
C LEU A 233 3.17 8.83 1.35
N GLN A 234 2.81 9.39 0.20
CA GLN A 234 3.77 9.75 -0.83
C GLN A 234 4.33 11.15 -0.50
N ILE A 235 5.65 11.28 -0.51
CA ILE A 235 6.32 12.46 0.09
C ILE A 235 6.59 13.58 -0.91
N GLY A 236 6.73 13.26 -2.20
CA GLY A 236 7.05 14.24 -3.24
C GLY A 236 8.39 14.91 -2.96
N ARG A 237 8.43 16.24 -3.00
CA ARG A 237 9.55 17.09 -2.54
C ARG A 237 9.35 17.65 -1.12
N GLY A 238 8.35 17.15 -0.41
CA GLY A 238 8.06 17.50 0.97
C GLY A 238 9.00 16.80 1.96
N THR A 239 8.51 16.64 3.19
CA THR A 239 9.21 15.87 4.23
C THR A 239 8.22 14.95 4.91
N VAL A 240 8.69 13.80 5.40
CA VAL A 240 7.86 12.86 6.19
C VAL A 240 7.15 13.57 7.34
N ALA A 241 7.83 14.52 8.00
CA ALA A 241 7.22 15.30 9.07
C ALA A 241 6.01 16.12 8.60
N ASN A 242 6.15 16.86 7.49
CA ASN A 242 5.05 17.67 6.97
C ASN A 242 3.85 16.81 6.53
N GLU A 243 4.11 15.68 5.88
CA GLU A 243 3.03 14.80 5.42
C GLU A 243 2.31 14.11 6.59
N ILE A 244 3.02 13.74 7.67
CA ILE A 244 2.39 13.24 8.90
C ILE A 244 1.49 14.29 9.55
N GLU A 245 1.91 15.56 9.58
CA GLU A 245 1.08 16.61 10.19
C GLU A 245 -0.27 16.79 9.49
N LYS A 246 -0.34 16.54 8.17
CA LYS A 246 -1.60 16.63 7.41
C LYS A 246 -2.65 15.61 7.85
N VAL A 247 -2.22 14.47 8.40
CA VAL A 247 -3.09 13.35 8.81
C VAL A 247 -3.02 13.04 10.31
N ARG A 248 -2.38 13.90 11.10
CA ARG A 248 -2.09 13.66 12.53
C ARG A 248 -3.35 13.42 13.36
N ASP A 249 -4.42 14.14 13.07
CA ASP A 249 -5.70 14.00 13.77
C ASP A 249 -6.41 12.69 13.42
N LEU A 250 -6.33 12.24 12.16
CA LEU A 250 -6.79 10.91 11.75
C LEU A 250 -6.00 9.78 12.42
N LEU A 251 -4.68 9.95 12.59
CA LEU A 251 -3.83 8.96 13.28
C LEU A 251 -4.18 8.80 14.78
N ALA A 252 -4.88 9.76 15.38
CA ALA A 252 -5.40 9.64 16.76
C ALA A 252 -6.55 8.63 16.89
N ARG A 253 -7.09 8.11 15.79
CA ARG A 253 -8.12 7.06 15.77
C ARG A 253 -7.48 5.69 16.01
N PRO A 254 -8.07 4.79 16.82
CA PRO A 254 -7.42 3.54 17.21
C PRO A 254 -7.19 2.55 16.05
N ASN A 255 -8.07 2.56 15.03
CA ASN A 255 -7.99 1.67 13.86
C ASN A 255 -7.15 2.22 12.69
N VAL A 256 -6.43 3.34 12.91
CA VAL A 256 -5.66 4.01 11.87
C VAL A 256 -4.16 3.86 12.11
N HIS A 257 -3.44 3.51 11.06
CA HIS A 257 -1.99 3.28 10.99
C HIS A 257 -1.38 4.09 9.84
N LEU A 258 -0.06 3.98 9.65
CA LEU A 258 0.67 4.79 8.67
C LEU A 258 1.54 3.92 7.78
N ALA A 259 1.60 4.26 6.49
CA ALA A 259 2.59 3.80 5.54
C ALA A 259 3.37 5.00 4.96
N ILE A 260 4.62 4.76 4.54
CA ILE A 260 5.45 5.71 3.82
C ILE A 260 5.91 5.05 2.54
N ASP A 261 5.72 5.72 1.41
CA ASP A 261 6.21 5.33 0.08
C ASP A 261 7.49 6.13 -0.27
N PRO A 262 8.71 5.60 -0.01
CA PRO A 262 9.94 6.34 -0.24
C PRO A 262 10.24 6.60 -1.71
N GLU A 263 9.69 5.81 -2.62
CA GLU A 263 9.89 5.94 -4.07
C GLU A 263 9.42 7.28 -4.62
N PHE A 264 8.48 7.93 -3.94
CA PHE A 264 7.98 9.25 -4.32
C PHE A 264 8.70 10.40 -3.59
N ALA A 265 9.61 10.12 -2.66
CA ALA A 265 10.42 11.11 -1.94
C ALA A 265 11.63 11.55 -2.77
N VAL A 266 11.44 12.51 -3.68
CA VAL A 266 12.45 12.93 -4.65
C VAL A 266 13.18 14.22 -4.23
N ALA A 267 14.43 14.37 -4.69
CA ALA A 267 15.25 15.53 -4.38
C ALA A 267 14.85 16.79 -5.18
N GLU A 268 15.42 17.93 -4.80
CA GLU A 268 15.29 19.17 -5.57
C GLU A 268 15.71 18.94 -7.05
N GLY A 269 14.88 19.42 -7.97
CA GLY A 269 15.09 19.24 -9.41
C GLY A 269 14.58 17.91 -10.00
N GLN A 270 14.19 16.93 -9.17
CA GLN A 270 13.64 15.64 -9.62
C GLN A 270 12.10 15.60 -9.60
N ILE A 271 11.48 14.78 -10.44
CA ILE A 271 10.03 14.65 -10.56
C ILE A 271 9.61 13.26 -10.03
N PRO A 272 8.62 13.15 -9.12
CA PRO A 272 8.11 11.86 -8.67
C PRO A 272 7.62 10.99 -9.84
N GLY A 273 7.90 9.69 -9.77
CA GLY A 273 7.54 8.72 -10.83
C GLY A 273 8.40 8.79 -12.10
N GLU A 274 9.26 9.81 -12.26
CA GLU A 274 10.37 9.79 -13.23
C GLU A 274 11.67 9.34 -12.56
N TYR A 275 11.86 9.78 -11.31
CA TYR A 275 12.96 9.38 -10.45
C TYR A 275 12.40 8.59 -9.29
N ILE A 276 13.11 7.51 -8.93
CA ILE A 276 12.83 6.79 -7.70
C ILE A 276 13.54 7.51 -6.56
N GLY A 277 12.74 7.96 -5.61
CA GLY A 277 13.13 8.64 -4.41
C GLY A 277 13.70 7.75 -3.32
N SER A 278 13.93 8.36 -2.16
CA SER A 278 14.38 7.68 -0.95
C SER A 278 14.07 8.52 0.29
N VAL A 279 13.87 7.87 1.43
CA VAL A 279 13.85 8.51 2.75
C VAL A 279 15.09 8.12 3.57
N THR A 280 15.38 8.86 4.62
CA THR A 280 16.45 8.51 5.57
C THR A 280 15.91 7.72 6.76
N ALA A 281 16.76 6.93 7.39
CA ALA A 281 16.43 6.29 8.67
C ALA A 281 16.02 7.32 9.73
N GLU A 282 16.61 8.53 9.74
CA GLU A 282 16.20 9.62 10.62
C GLU A 282 14.73 10.02 10.42
N SER A 283 14.27 10.09 9.16
CA SER A 283 12.88 10.42 8.83
C SER A 283 11.90 9.33 9.29
N ILE A 284 12.30 8.07 9.19
CA ILE A 284 11.51 6.93 9.69
C ILE A 284 11.51 6.92 11.23
N ILE A 285 12.64 7.19 11.88
CA ILE A 285 12.73 7.30 13.34
C ILE A 285 11.83 8.43 13.86
N TYR A 286 11.80 9.58 13.16
CA TYR A 286 10.86 10.66 13.46
C TYR A 286 9.41 10.18 13.38
N ALA A 287 9.02 9.46 12.32
CA ALA A 287 7.68 8.90 12.19
C ALA A 287 7.34 7.93 13.34
N GLN A 288 8.28 7.06 13.73
CA GLN A 288 8.10 6.17 14.90
C GLN A 288 7.87 6.97 16.18
N GLN A 289 8.66 8.03 16.42
CA GLN A 289 8.50 8.86 17.60
C GLN A 289 7.10 9.51 17.63
N VAL A 290 6.69 10.13 16.53
CA VAL A 290 5.40 10.81 16.43
C VAL A 290 4.23 9.83 16.64
N LEU A 291 4.28 8.65 16.03
CA LEU A 291 3.24 7.64 16.19
C LEU A 291 3.18 7.10 17.63
N ALA A 292 4.33 6.90 18.29
CA ALA A 292 4.36 6.53 19.71
C ALA A 292 3.74 7.61 20.59
N GLU A 293 4.04 8.88 20.33
CA GLU A 293 3.46 10.04 21.04
C GLU A 293 1.95 10.11 20.84
N ILE A 294 1.45 9.93 19.62
CA ILE A 294 0.01 9.90 19.31
C ILE A 294 -0.67 8.77 20.09
N SER A 295 -0.10 7.56 20.07
CA SER A 295 -0.70 6.43 20.81
C SER A 295 -0.73 6.68 22.32
N ALA A 296 0.37 7.18 22.89
CA ALA A 296 0.47 7.47 24.31
C ALA A 296 -0.48 8.59 24.74
N ALA A 297 -0.57 9.69 23.97
CA ALA A 297 -1.41 10.83 24.30
C ALA A 297 -2.92 10.50 24.25
N ASN A 298 -3.32 9.58 23.36
CA ASN A 298 -4.72 9.21 23.18
C ASN A 298 -5.11 7.93 23.93
N GLY A 299 -4.17 7.25 24.59
CA GLY A 299 -4.43 5.99 25.29
C GLY A 299 -4.89 4.85 24.36
N ILE A 300 -4.37 4.84 23.12
CA ILE A 300 -4.72 3.86 22.09
C ILE A 300 -3.57 2.85 21.86
N PRO A 301 -3.85 1.68 21.26
CA PRO A 301 -2.82 0.71 20.92
C PRO A 301 -1.64 1.27 20.11
N PRO A 302 -0.46 0.62 20.16
CA PRO A 302 0.68 0.94 19.30
C PRO A 302 0.29 0.98 17.82
N LYS A 303 0.81 1.98 17.09
CA LYS A 303 0.60 2.06 15.63
C LYS A 303 1.53 1.12 14.87
N MET A 304 1.08 0.63 13.74
CA MET A 304 1.98 0.11 12.70
C MET A 304 2.50 1.29 11.88
N LEU A 305 3.79 1.22 11.56
CA LEU A 305 4.44 2.05 10.55
C LEU A 305 4.97 1.11 9.47
N ILE A 306 4.39 1.18 8.28
CA ILE A 306 4.85 0.42 7.11
C ILE A 306 5.78 1.31 6.29
N VAL A 307 6.90 0.76 5.83
CA VAL A 307 7.80 1.45 4.90
C VAL A 307 8.00 0.56 3.69
N HIS A 308 7.52 1.02 2.54
CA HIS A 308 7.63 0.30 1.27
C HIS A 308 9.06 0.35 0.74
N GLN A 309 9.54 -0.79 0.25
CA GLN A 309 10.89 -0.91 -0.26
C GLN A 309 10.99 -2.00 -1.34
N PHE A 310 11.47 -1.62 -2.53
CA PHE A 310 11.84 -2.58 -3.59
C PHE A 310 13.30 -2.46 -4.04
N ARG A 311 14.02 -1.45 -3.55
CA ARG A 311 15.47 -1.26 -3.72
C ARG A 311 16.14 -0.94 -2.40
N GLU A 312 17.39 -1.38 -2.25
CA GLU A 312 18.21 -1.12 -1.05
C GLU A 312 18.31 0.37 -0.71
N ASP A 313 18.52 1.21 -1.73
CA ASP A 313 18.82 2.62 -1.58
C ASP A 313 17.59 3.53 -1.35
N MET A 314 16.38 2.97 -1.31
CA MET A 314 15.16 3.70 -0.95
C MET A 314 15.12 4.10 0.53
N ILE A 315 15.86 3.38 1.39
CA ILE A 315 16.02 3.71 2.80
C ILE A 315 17.49 3.97 3.08
N GLN A 316 17.87 5.24 3.15
CA GLN A 316 19.24 5.63 3.42
C GLN A 316 19.60 5.41 4.90
N ASN A 317 20.77 4.82 5.16
CA ASN A 317 21.25 4.50 6.50
C ASN A 317 20.33 3.55 7.29
N LYS A 318 19.71 2.58 6.59
CA LYS A 318 18.77 1.60 7.15
C LYS A 318 19.32 0.84 8.37
N ASP A 319 20.63 0.68 8.49
CA ASP A 319 21.33 0.06 9.63
C ASP A 319 21.18 0.83 10.97
N GLN A 320 20.71 2.07 10.90
CA GLN A 320 20.36 2.88 12.06
C GLN A 320 18.96 2.56 12.61
N LEU A 321 18.09 1.93 11.81
CA LEU A 321 16.76 1.53 12.25
C LEU A 321 16.83 0.38 13.25
N ALA A 322 15.90 0.41 14.20
CA ALA A 322 15.69 -0.59 15.22
C ALA A 322 14.22 -0.52 15.68
N PRO A 323 13.68 -1.59 16.30
CA PRO A 323 12.38 -1.53 16.95
C PRO A 323 12.29 -0.31 17.87
N TYR A 324 11.20 0.44 17.76
CA TYR A 324 10.95 1.65 18.53
C TYR A 324 9.77 1.44 19.46
N PRO A 325 9.93 1.63 20.77
CA PRO A 325 8.88 1.21 21.67
C PRO A 325 7.62 2.09 21.55
N GLY A 326 6.47 1.43 21.39
CA GLY A 326 5.19 2.10 21.12
C GLY A 326 4.78 2.16 19.64
N VAL A 327 5.63 1.64 18.74
CA VAL A 327 5.35 1.49 17.30
C VAL A 327 5.79 0.11 16.84
N GLN A 328 5.10 -0.42 15.83
CA GLN A 328 5.43 -1.67 15.16
C GLN A 328 5.94 -1.35 13.77
N LEU A 329 7.26 -1.42 13.55
CA LEU A 329 7.86 -1.12 12.26
C LEU A 329 7.79 -2.32 11.33
N VAL A 330 7.21 -2.13 10.15
CA VAL A 330 7.12 -3.13 9.09
C VAL A 330 7.96 -2.64 7.91
N ILE A 331 8.92 -3.46 7.48
CA ILE A 331 9.55 -3.27 6.16
C ILE A 331 8.81 -4.12 5.16
N ASP A 332 8.22 -3.48 4.16
CA ASP A 332 7.41 -4.12 3.14
C ASP A 332 8.19 -4.30 1.83
N ALA A 333 8.27 -5.54 1.33
CA ALA A 333 8.91 -5.84 0.07
C ALA A 333 7.97 -5.50 -1.10
N ASP A 334 8.13 -4.29 -1.65
CA ASP A 334 7.20 -3.66 -2.61
C ASP A 334 7.61 -3.81 -4.10
N GLY A 335 8.31 -4.89 -4.43
CA GLY A 335 8.74 -5.16 -5.80
C GLY A 335 7.80 -6.13 -6.52
N TYR A 336 7.43 -5.84 -7.76
CA TYR A 336 6.65 -6.77 -8.59
C TYR A 336 7.54 -7.77 -9.34
N GLY A 337 6.95 -8.90 -9.73
CA GLY A 337 7.57 -9.92 -10.57
C GLY A 337 7.07 -11.32 -10.25
N GLY A 338 7.50 -12.28 -11.05
CA GLY A 338 7.19 -13.70 -10.80
C GLY A 338 7.77 -14.19 -9.46
N PRO A 339 7.32 -15.36 -8.96
CA PRO A 339 7.58 -15.82 -7.59
C PRO A 339 9.07 -15.88 -7.21
N GLU A 340 9.94 -16.26 -8.14
CA GLU A 340 11.39 -16.33 -7.90
C GLU A 340 12.00 -14.96 -7.60
N LEU A 341 11.67 -13.95 -8.42
CA LEU A 341 12.18 -12.59 -8.22
C LEU A 341 11.62 -11.99 -6.95
N LYS A 342 10.32 -12.16 -6.70
CA LYS A 342 9.66 -11.65 -5.50
C LYS A 342 10.25 -12.26 -4.23
N THR A 343 10.48 -13.58 -4.23
CA THR A 343 11.16 -14.28 -3.12
C THR A 343 12.59 -13.78 -2.94
N ALA A 344 13.33 -13.52 -4.02
CA ALA A 344 14.69 -12.99 -3.95
C ALA A 344 14.72 -11.57 -3.34
N VAL A 345 13.81 -10.68 -3.77
CA VAL A 345 13.69 -9.31 -3.25
C VAL A 345 13.28 -9.32 -1.78
N PHE A 346 12.27 -10.11 -1.40
CA PHE A 346 11.86 -10.27 -0.01
C PHE A 346 13.02 -10.76 0.88
N ASN A 347 13.74 -11.78 0.43
CA ASN A 347 14.88 -12.30 1.17
C ASN A 347 15.96 -11.23 1.38
N PHE A 348 16.28 -10.49 0.32
CA PHE A 348 17.32 -9.46 0.36
C PHE A 348 16.95 -8.29 1.28
N LEU A 349 15.72 -7.76 1.16
CA LEU A 349 15.30 -6.54 1.86
C LEU A 349 14.76 -6.79 3.27
N VAL A 350 14.19 -7.97 3.53
CA VAL A 350 13.47 -8.28 4.77
C VAL A 350 14.15 -9.39 5.58
N ARG A 351 14.42 -10.55 4.97
CA ARG A 351 15.01 -11.68 5.70
C ARG A 351 16.46 -11.43 6.12
N ASP A 352 17.26 -10.92 5.19
CA ASP A 352 18.70 -10.74 5.38
C ASP A 352 19.01 -9.41 6.08
N GLU A 353 18.03 -8.51 6.17
CA GLU A 353 18.06 -7.24 6.90
C GLU A 353 16.89 -7.08 7.89
N PRO A 354 16.70 -8.01 8.84
CA PRO A 354 15.54 -7.99 9.71
C PRO A 354 15.61 -6.81 10.70
N ILE A 355 14.49 -6.12 10.88
CA ILE A 355 14.36 -5.05 11.87
C ILE A 355 13.34 -5.42 12.94
N GLU A 356 12.06 -5.53 12.58
CA GLU A 356 10.99 -5.91 13.53
C GLU A 356 9.95 -6.85 12.88
N PHE A 357 9.11 -6.33 11.98
CA PHE A 357 8.07 -7.11 11.29
C PHE A 357 8.26 -7.12 9.77
N ALA A 358 7.73 -8.16 9.12
CA ALA A 358 7.88 -8.39 7.70
C ALA A 358 6.60 -8.07 6.91
N GLY A 359 6.73 -7.29 5.84
CA GLY A 359 5.67 -7.03 4.86
C GLY A 359 6.01 -7.61 3.49
N VAL A 360 4.98 -7.97 2.73
CA VAL A 360 5.10 -8.20 1.28
C VAL A 360 3.91 -7.60 0.54
N LYS A 361 4.18 -6.90 -0.55
CA LYS A 361 3.15 -6.36 -1.44
C LYS A 361 3.09 -7.15 -2.74
N LEU A 362 1.89 -7.34 -3.26
CA LEU A 362 1.54 -8.16 -4.42
C LEU A 362 0.78 -7.29 -5.42
N PHE A 363 1.02 -7.53 -6.70
CA PHE A 363 0.49 -6.70 -7.77
C PHE A 363 -0.33 -7.55 -8.74
N TYR A 364 -1.66 -7.37 -8.76
CA TYR A 364 -2.57 -8.25 -9.50
C TYR A 364 -2.26 -8.33 -11.00
N ARG A 365 -1.75 -7.24 -11.60
CA ARG A 365 -1.50 -7.17 -13.05
C ARG A 365 -0.05 -7.46 -13.42
N GLN A 366 0.89 -7.32 -12.49
CA GLN A 366 2.33 -7.34 -12.74
C GLN A 366 2.99 -8.63 -12.24
N ASP A 367 2.45 -9.25 -11.20
CA ASP A 367 2.96 -10.51 -10.67
C ASP A 367 2.41 -11.67 -11.51
N VAL A 368 3.24 -12.19 -12.42
CA VAL A 368 2.84 -13.25 -13.35
C VAL A 368 3.82 -14.44 -13.27
N PRO A 369 3.39 -15.62 -12.78
CA PRO A 369 2.16 -15.84 -12.01
C PRO A 369 2.22 -15.17 -10.63
N MET A 370 1.07 -14.82 -10.07
CA MET A 370 0.97 -14.34 -8.69
C MET A 370 1.17 -15.49 -7.72
N MET A 371 1.88 -15.24 -6.62
CA MET A 371 2.05 -16.23 -5.54
C MET A 371 0.71 -16.49 -4.84
N THR A 372 0.48 -17.74 -4.44
CA THR A 372 -0.65 -18.14 -3.60
C THR A 372 -0.44 -17.74 -2.14
N PRO A 373 -1.51 -17.67 -1.31
CA PRO A 373 -1.37 -17.46 0.13
C PRO A 373 -0.40 -18.45 0.79
N GLN A 374 -0.40 -19.73 0.39
CA GLN A 374 0.51 -20.73 0.94
C GLN A 374 1.98 -20.45 0.59
N GLU A 375 2.25 -20.02 -0.65
CA GLU A 375 3.60 -19.65 -1.07
C GLU A 375 4.08 -18.38 -0.38
N ILE A 376 3.20 -17.40 -0.19
CA ILE A 376 3.49 -16.15 0.53
C ILE A 376 3.81 -16.45 2.00
N LEU A 377 3.02 -17.30 2.66
CA LEU A 377 3.26 -17.70 4.04
C LEU A 377 4.46 -18.65 4.22
N ALA A 378 4.99 -19.20 3.13
CA ALA A 378 6.21 -20.00 3.12
C ALA A 378 7.50 -19.15 3.02
N LEU A 379 7.38 -17.83 2.78
CA LEU A 379 8.51 -16.91 2.91
C LEU A 379 9.04 -16.93 4.35
N VAL A 380 10.32 -16.59 4.52
CA VAL A 380 11.00 -16.62 5.82
C VAL A 380 11.60 -15.24 6.10
N PRO A 381 11.21 -14.54 7.18
CA PRO A 381 10.08 -14.88 8.05
C PRO A 381 8.75 -14.86 7.27
N ALA A 382 7.73 -15.56 7.79
CA ALA A 382 6.39 -15.50 7.22
C ALA A 382 5.86 -14.06 7.40
N PRO A 383 5.36 -13.39 6.35
CA PRO A 383 4.93 -12.00 6.42
C PRO A 383 3.82 -11.78 7.47
N ASP A 384 3.95 -10.66 8.17
CA ASP A 384 3.00 -10.15 9.16
C ASP A 384 1.94 -9.25 8.50
N VAL A 385 2.35 -8.53 7.46
CA VAL A 385 1.50 -7.68 6.62
C VAL A 385 1.60 -8.15 5.17
N ILE A 386 0.46 -8.32 4.52
CA ILE A 386 0.34 -8.67 3.10
C ILE A 386 -0.49 -7.60 2.45
N ILE A 387 -0.02 -7.02 1.36
CA ILE A 387 -0.69 -5.90 0.69
C ILE A 387 -0.93 -6.30 -0.77
N TYR A 388 -2.13 -6.03 -1.30
CA TYR A 388 -2.43 -6.23 -2.71
C TYR A 388 -2.76 -4.91 -3.39
N GLN A 389 -2.20 -4.71 -4.58
CA GLN A 389 -2.38 -3.54 -5.44
C GLN A 389 -2.89 -3.91 -6.83
#